data_AF-A0A841X1M6-F1
#
_entry.id   AF-A0A841X1M6-F1
#
_cell.length_a   1.000
_cell.length_b   1.000
_cell.length_c   1.000
_cell.angle_alpha   90.00
_cell.angle_beta   90.00
_cell.angle_gamma   90.00
#
_symmetry.space_group_name_H-M   'P 1'
#
loop_
_entity.id
_entity.type
_entity.pdbx_description
1 polymer ?
#
loop_
_entity_poly.entity_id
_entity_poly.type
_entity_poly.pdbx_seq_one_letter_code
_entity_poly.pdbx_strand_id
1 'polypeptide(L)'
;MNIQVNEDVIIKKNTAFLKKAEQLRKPLLHQEVTAKSIVEVEADASMIHGWKMRQIAPISDLDNYVLGQGDSITIDFGEHVVGFPSLSILPVGSPPDAPLYLKLTFGEMPVEIAEPFASYDGWLSKSWLQEAHYHVDVLPHTLDMARRYSFRYVKIEVIDSSPKYKVALQHVKIKTVSSANPDTLKEAPNTSDFFQKLDYVSVKTLNDCMQDVFEDGPKRDRRLWLGDLYLQAQTNYETFQNQDLVKRCLYLFAGLTDADGRVAANLFIEPEPIPDDTYLVDYALYFMTTLHDYYHATGDIDTLTELWPIALDQIRFAETLLDERYLAVEQPYWWAFMDWNDTLEKQVPVQGLFIFTLKQAISLAETLHSESTEKLTILLKNITEAAKKHLWDSEQKLFVSSSSQQISWHSQIWMVLAGILPNEEAEALLERTQDLAPEIGLTTPFAHHFLVEAWLKVGNKEAAKQVLVGYWGDMLHQGADTFWELFKPNDLSFSPYGSHLINSYCHAWSCTPAYFIRKYNL
;
A
#
# COMPACT_ATOMS: atom_id res chain seq x y z
N MET A 1 2.31 -5.53 -19.17
CA MET A 1 3.23 -4.45 -18.75
C MET A 1 4.67 -4.66 -19.24
N ASN A 2 5.32 -3.65 -19.86
CA ASN A 2 6.75 -3.67 -20.17
C ASN A 2 7.53 -3.01 -19.01
N ILE A 3 8.10 -3.81 -18.12
CA ILE A 3 8.88 -3.35 -16.95
C ILE A 3 10.09 -2.55 -17.45
N GLN A 4 10.41 -1.45 -16.76
CA GLN A 4 11.59 -0.64 -17.06
C GLN A 4 12.87 -1.39 -16.65
N VAL A 5 13.89 -1.32 -17.49
CA VAL A 5 15.26 -1.76 -17.17
C VAL A 5 16.17 -0.66 -17.68
N ASN A 6 16.70 0.16 -16.77
CA ASN A 6 17.49 1.32 -17.14
C ASN A 6 18.95 1.14 -16.68
N GLU A 7 19.80 0.60 -17.55
CA GLU A 7 21.17 0.18 -17.20
C GLU A 7 22.15 1.36 -16.96
N ASP A 8 21.84 2.55 -17.48
CA ASP A 8 22.76 3.71 -17.52
C ASP A 8 22.28 4.93 -16.70
N VAL A 9 21.36 4.75 -15.74
CA VAL A 9 20.84 5.90 -14.96
C VAL A 9 21.91 6.43 -14.00
N ILE A 10 22.30 7.69 -14.19
CA ILE A 10 23.22 8.38 -13.30
C ILE A 10 22.44 8.99 -12.14
N ILE A 11 22.67 8.50 -10.93
CA ILE A 11 22.04 9.02 -9.71
C ILE A 11 22.84 10.19 -9.13
N LYS A 12 22.16 11.31 -8.88
CA LYS A 12 22.69 12.50 -8.21
C LYS A 12 22.34 12.45 -6.72
N LYS A 13 23.27 11.95 -5.91
CA LYS A 13 23.11 11.90 -4.45
C LYS A 13 23.26 13.30 -3.81
N ASN A 14 22.25 13.76 -3.08
CA ASN A 14 22.32 14.94 -2.22
C ASN A 14 22.55 14.52 -0.76
N THR A 15 23.82 14.50 -0.36
CA THR A 15 24.24 14.05 0.98
C THR A 15 23.65 14.88 2.12
N ALA A 16 23.35 16.17 1.89
CA ALA A 16 22.74 17.01 2.93
C ALA A 16 21.30 16.58 3.22
N PHE A 17 20.52 16.28 2.18
CA PHE A 17 19.14 15.78 2.30
C PHE A 17 19.11 14.39 2.93
N LEU A 18 20.00 13.49 2.50
CA LEU A 18 20.12 12.15 3.11
C LEU A 18 20.50 12.22 4.59
N LYS A 19 21.38 13.14 4.98
CA LYS A 19 21.72 13.35 6.39
C LYS A 19 20.52 13.87 7.21
N LYS A 20 19.71 14.76 6.65
CA LYS A 20 18.47 15.22 7.29
C LYS A 20 17.46 14.08 7.45
N ALA A 21 17.27 13.28 6.41
CA ALA A 21 16.44 12.09 6.48
C ALA A 21 16.90 11.16 7.62
N GLU A 22 18.21 10.93 7.75
CA GLU A 22 18.75 10.07 8.80
C GLU A 22 18.58 10.64 10.21
N GLN A 23 18.69 11.96 10.39
CA GLN A 23 18.43 12.62 11.66
C GLN A 23 16.97 12.50 12.13
N LEU A 24 16.04 12.28 11.19
CA LEU A 24 14.61 12.08 11.48
C LEU A 24 14.27 10.62 11.80
N ARG A 25 15.21 9.68 11.65
CA ARG A 25 14.99 8.27 11.99
C ARG A 25 14.78 8.13 13.50
N LYS A 26 13.71 7.44 13.89
CA LYS A 26 13.42 7.11 15.29
C LYS A 26 13.44 5.59 15.47
N PRO A 27 13.82 5.08 16.66
CA PRO A 27 13.70 3.65 16.95
C PRO A 27 12.25 3.18 16.82
N LEU A 28 12.07 1.97 16.27
CA LEU A 28 10.75 1.33 16.22
C LEU A 28 10.29 0.97 17.63
N LEU A 29 9.01 1.22 17.89
CA LEU A 29 8.29 0.75 19.06
C LEU A 29 8.07 -0.75 18.93
N HIS A 30 7.98 -1.44 20.07
CA HIS A 30 7.74 -2.87 20.07
C HIS A 30 6.86 -3.31 21.23
N GLN A 31 6.02 -4.32 20.98
CA GLN A 31 5.20 -4.98 21.98
C GLN A 31 5.33 -6.50 21.86
N GLU A 32 5.24 -7.19 22.99
CA GLU A 32 5.10 -8.65 22.96
C GLU A 32 3.63 -9.02 22.80
N VAL A 33 3.31 -9.79 21.76
CA VAL A 33 1.98 -10.33 21.51
C VAL A 33 2.05 -11.86 21.55
N THR A 34 1.13 -12.47 22.28
CA THR A 34 1.01 -13.93 22.40
C THR A 34 -0.11 -14.45 21.49
N ALA A 35 0.10 -15.65 20.96
CA ALA A 35 -0.92 -16.36 20.19
C ALA A 35 -2.24 -16.52 20.97
N LYS A 36 -3.36 -16.69 20.28
CA LYS A 36 -4.71 -16.70 20.88
C LYS A 36 -5.38 -18.06 20.82
N SER A 37 -5.20 -18.78 19.72
CA SER A 37 -5.89 -20.05 19.51
C SER A 37 -5.14 -20.98 18.58
N ILE A 38 -5.55 -22.24 18.64
CA ILE A 38 -5.18 -23.27 17.70
C ILE A 38 -6.33 -23.38 16.69
N VAL A 39 -5.99 -23.45 15.41
CA VAL A 39 -6.95 -23.42 14.31
C VAL A 39 -6.68 -24.52 13.29
N GLU A 40 -7.69 -24.87 12.50
CA GLU A 40 -7.59 -25.68 11.30
C GLU A 40 -8.13 -24.91 10.10
N VAL A 41 -7.51 -25.11 8.94
CA VAL A 41 -7.96 -24.52 7.70
C VAL A 41 -9.08 -25.36 7.09
N GLU A 42 -10.13 -24.71 6.61
CA GLU A 42 -11.31 -25.35 6.01
C GLU A 42 -11.68 -24.68 4.69
N ALA A 43 -12.09 -25.48 3.71
CA ALA A 43 -12.62 -24.97 2.46
C ALA A 43 -13.97 -24.29 2.70
N ASP A 44 -14.12 -23.06 2.20
CA ASP A 44 -15.36 -22.30 2.21
C ASP A 44 -15.44 -21.41 0.98
N ALA A 45 -16.22 -21.83 -0.02
CA ALA A 45 -16.36 -21.12 -1.29
C ALA A 45 -17.01 -19.74 -1.18
N SER A 46 -17.59 -19.39 -0.02
CA SER A 46 -18.14 -18.05 0.23
C SER A 46 -17.10 -17.03 0.68
N MET A 47 -15.92 -17.50 1.10
CA MET A 47 -14.82 -16.67 1.57
C MET A 47 -13.82 -16.39 0.47
N ILE A 48 -13.10 -15.28 0.58
CA ILE A 48 -12.03 -14.91 -0.34
C ILE A 48 -11.00 -16.05 -0.46
N HIS A 49 -10.64 -16.36 -1.70
CA HIS A 49 -9.77 -17.50 -2.07
C HIS A 49 -10.28 -18.89 -1.66
N GLY A 50 -11.50 -19.03 -1.13
CA GLY A 50 -12.12 -20.32 -0.86
C GLY A 50 -11.70 -20.98 0.46
N TRP A 51 -11.08 -20.25 1.39
CA TRP A 51 -10.55 -20.80 2.64
C TRP A 51 -10.91 -19.96 3.85
N LYS A 52 -11.20 -20.63 4.97
CA LYS A 52 -11.38 -20.00 6.29
C LYS A 52 -10.62 -20.75 7.37
N MET A 53 -10.50 -20.14 8.55
CA MET A 53 -9.91 -20.76 9.73
C MET A 53 -11.01 -21.09 10.74
N ARG A 54 -11.06 -22.35 11.18
CA ARG A 54 -11.91 -22.79 12.29
C ARG A 54 -11.06 -22.95 13.54
N GLN A 55 -11.46 -22.28 14.62
CA GLN A 55 -10.86 -22.50 15.92
C GLN A 55 -11.17 -23.91 16.44
N ILE A 56 -10.12 -24.62 16.88
CA ILE A 56 -10.24 -25.97 17.44
C ILE A 56 -10.00 -26.01 18.95
N ALA A 57 -9.16 -25.11 19.47
CA ALA A 57 -8.83 -25.02 20.89
C ALA A 57 -8.30 -23.61 21.25
N PRO A 58 -8.40 -23.18 22.52
CA PRO A 58 -7.68 -22.00 23.00
C PRO A 58 -6.17 -22.28 23.05
N ILE A 59 -5.34 -21.22 22.98
CA ILE A 59 -3.87 -21.38 23.04
C ILE A 59 -3.38 -22.00 24.36
N SER A 60 -4.16 -21.92 25.43
CA SER A 60 -3.85 -22.54 26.73
C SER A 60 -3.68 -24.06 26.64
N ASP A 61 -4.25 -24.68 25.60
CA ASP A 61 -4.24 -26.12 25.44
C ASP A 61 -3.04 -26.60 24.61
N LEU A 62 -2.17 -25.68 24.14
CA LEU A 62 -1.03 -25.98 23.28
C LEU A 62 -0.10 -27.05 23.87
N ASP A 63 0.09 -27.03 25.19
CA ASP A 63 0.92 -28.01 25.93
C ASP A 63 0.42 -29.46 25.79
N ASN A 64 -0.87 -29.65 25.45
CA ASN A 64 -1.46 -30.97 25.25
C ASN A 64 -1.12 -31.57 23.87
N TYR A 65 -0.58 -30.77 22.95
CA TYR A 65 -0.25 -31.20 21.60
C TYR A 65 1.21 -31.66 21.54
N VAL A 66 1.39 -32.97 21.39
CA VAL A 66 2.70 -33.62 21.30
C VAL A 66 2.94 -34.10 19.87
N LEU A 67 3.80 -33.39 19.15
CA LEU A 67 4.06 -33.53 17.72
C LEU A 67 5.26 -34.46 17.47
N GLY A 68 5.08 -35.49 16.66
CA GLY A 68 6.17 -36.28 16.07
C GLY A 68 6.34 -36.01 14.59
N GLN A 69 7.21 -36.76 13.93
CA GLN A 69 7.42 -36.70 12.48
C GLN A 69 6.10 -36.74 11.69
N GLY A 70 5.90 -35.74 10.83
CA GLY A 70 4.72 -35.58 9.98
C GLY A 70 3.55 -34.86 10.64
N ASP A 71 3.57 -34.66 11.95
CA ASP A 71 2.54 -33.90 12.65
C ASP A 71 2.71 -32.39 12.38
N SER A 72 1.59 -31.67 12.39
CA SER A 72 1.58 -30.21 12.26
C SER A 72 0.51 -29.57 13.12
N ILE A 73 0.68 -28.28 13.42
CA ILE A 73 -0.29 -27.48 14.13
C ILE A 73 -0.33 -26.07 13.55
N THR A 74 -1.52 -25.46 13.46
CA THR A 74 -1.69 -24.08 13.03
C THR A 74 -2.16 -23.22 14.19
N ILE A 75 -1.51 -22.07 14.33
CA ILE A 75 -1.72 -21.13 15.43
C ILE A 75 -2.22 -19.81 14.86
N ASP A 76 -3.24 -19.23 15.50
CA ASP A 76 -3.83 -17.92 15.18
C ASP A 76 -3.46 -16.90 16.27
N PHE A 77 -2.91 -15.76 15.84
CA PHE A 77 -2.61 -14.61 16.71
C PHE A 77 -3.82 -13.71 16.98
N GLY A 78 -4.97 -13.99 16.34
CA GLY A 78 -6.25 -13.31 16.51
C GLY A 78 -6.40 -12.06 15.65
N GLU A 79 -5.29 -11.44 15.25
CA GLU A 79 -5.22 -10.30 14.33
C GLU A 79 -3.88 -10.34 13.56
N HIS A 80 -3.76 -9.48 12.54
CA HIS A 80 -2.54 -9.32 11.78
C HIS A 80 -1.39 -8.76 12.65
N VAL A 81 -0.17 -9.29 12.50
CA VAL A 81 1.02 -8.88 13.25
C VAL A 81 2.26 -8.80 12.36
N VAL A 82 3.12 -7.81 12.65
CA VAL A 82 4.40 -7.60 11.96
C VAL A 82 5.54 -7.57 12.98
N GLY A 83 6.53 -8.44 12.85
CA GLY A 83 7.60 -8.53 13.84
C GLY A 83 8.47 -9.78 13.77
N PHE A 84 9.08 -10.11 14.90
CA PHE A 84 10.03 -11.21 15.06
C PHE A 84 9.42 -12.32 15.94
N PRO A 85 9.00 -13.46 15.36
CA PRO A 85 8.40 -14.57 16.11
C PRO A 85 9.41 -15.28 17.01
N SER A 86 8.91 -15.83 18.11
CA SER A 86 9.64 -16.67 19.05
C SER A 86 8.74 -17.79 19.58
N LEU A 87 9.31 -18.98 19.80
CA LEU A 87 8.62 -20.10 20.44
C LEU A 87 9.58 -21.01 21.20
N SER A 88 9.08 -21.66 22.25
CA SER A 88 9.81 -22.67 23.01
C SER A 88 9.43 -24.07 22.56
N ILE A 89 10.42 -24.95 22.47
CA ILE A 89 10.30 -26.33 22.02
C ILE A 89 10.83 -27.24 23.13
N LEU A 90 9.97 -28.12 23.63
CA LEU A 90 10.28 -29.06 24.70
C LEU A 90 10.26 -30.50 24.17
N PRO A 91 11.26 -31.33 24.53
CA PRO A 91 11.23 -32.74 24.17
C PRO A 91 10.24 -33.52 25.05
N VAL A 92 9.55 -34.48 24.45
CA VAL A 92 8.62 -35.40 25.11
C VAL A 92 9.01 -36.84 24.77
N GLY A 93 9.13 -37.71 25.77
CA GLY A 93 9.53 -39.11 25.58
C GLY A 93 11.00 -39.36 25.95
N SER A 94 11.72 -40.11 25.12
CA SER A 94 13.14 -40.40 25.39
C SER A 94 14.01 -39.14 25.25
N PRO A 95 15.22 -39.13 25.82
CA PRO A 95 16.21 -38.11 25.50
C PRO A 95 16.41 -38.02 23.97
N PRO A 96 16.32 -36.81 23.37
CA PRO A 96 16.48 -36.62 21.93
C PRO A 96 17.84 -37.13 21.45
N ASP A 97 17.82 -37.98 20.44
CA ASP A 97 19.01 -38.63 19.87
C ASP A 97 19.26 -38.27 18.41
N ALA A 98 18.50 -37.31 17.87
CA ALA A 98 18.70 -36.69 16.57
C ALA A 98 18.21 -35.22 16.62
N PRO A 99 18.64 -34.36 15.69
CA PRO A 99 18.07 -33.03 15.53
C PRO A 99 16.58 -33.07 15.18
N LEU A 100 15.83 -32.07 15.64
CA LEU A 100 14.47 -31.81 15.18
C LEU A 100 14.50 -30.94 13.92
N TYR A 101 13.81 -31.36 12.86
CA TYR A 101 13.65 -30.57 11.65
C TYR A 101 12.24 -30.00 11.56
N LEU A 102 12.13 -28.67 11.65
CA LEU A 102 10.87 -27.93 11.55
C LEU A 102 10.74 -27.18 10.23
N LYS A 103 9.52 -27.12 9.72
CA LYS A 103 9.09 -26.13 8.73
C LYS A 103 8.04 -25.22 9.36
N LEU A 104 8.19 -23.92 9.17
CA LEU A 104 7.19 -22.93 9.54
C LEU A 104 6.68 -22.22 8.28
N THR A 105 5.37 -22.08 8.16
CA THR A 105 4.70 -21.33 7.10
C THR A 105 3.85 -20.24 7.74
N PHE A 106 4.07 -18.99 7.34
CA PHE A 106 3.38 -17.81 7.85
C PHE A 106 2.41 -17.30 6.78
N GLY A 107 1.18 -16.99 7.18
CA GLY A 107 0.13 -16.49 6.29
C GLY A 107 -0.59 -15.29 6.89
N GLU A 108 -0.81 -14.27 6.07
CA GLU A 108 -1.71 -13.17 6.39
C GLU A 108 -3.17 -13.65 6.28
N MET A 109 -3.44 -14.51 5.30
CA MET A 109 -4.76 -15.09 5.03
C MET A 109 -4.78 -16.63 5.12
N PRO A 110 -5.97 -17.25 5.30
CA PRO A 110 -6.09 -18.71 5.40
C PRO A 110 -5.51 -19.48 4.21
N VAL A 111 -5.64 -18.92 3.00
CA VAL A 111 -5.16 -19.55 1.76
C VAL A 111 -3.66 -19.81 1.75
N GLU A 112 -2.87 -18.93 2.37
CA GLU A 112 -1.40 -19.09 2.46
C GLU A 112 -0.99 -20.25 3.38
N ILE A 113 -1.91 -20.75 4.20
CA ILE A 113 -1.74 -21.94 5.04
C ILE A 113 -2.32 -23.19 4.36
N ALA A 114 -3.40 -23.03 3.60
CA ALA A 114 -4.08 -24.11 2.90
C ALA A 114 -3.30 -24.63 1.70
N GLU A 115 -2.73 -23.72 0.91
CA GLU A 115 -2.12 -24.03 -0.37
C GLU A 115 -0.59 -24.11 -0.26
N PRO A 116 0.03 -25.12 -0.89
CA PRO A 116 1.48 -25.26 -0.83
C PRO A 116 2.14 -24.15 -1.64
N PHE A 117 3.08 -23.40 -1.06
CA PHE A 117 3.87 -22.39 -1.80
C PHE A 117 4.61 -22.94 -3.03
N ALA A 118 4.81 -24.25 -3.13
CA ALA A 118 5.33 -24.90 -4.32
C ALA A 118 4.40 -24.81 -5.56
N SER A 119 3.10 -24.52 -5.38
CA SER A 119 2.15 -24.27 -6.48
C SER A 119 2.17 -22.83 -6.99
N TYR A 120 2.94 -21.93 -6.36
CA TYR A 120 3.07 -20.56 -6.83
C TYR A 120 3.67 -20.52 -8.24
N ASP A 121 2.92 -19.91 -9.15
CA ASP A 121 3.34 -19.55 -10.50
C ASP A 121 3.04 -18.07 -10.73
N GLY A 122 4.08 -17.27 -10.87
CA GLY A 122 3.98 -15.82 -10.93
C GLY A 122 5.33 -15.18 -11.22
N TRP A 123 5.30 -13.92 -11.67
CA TRP A 123 6.52 -13.23 -12.13
C TRP A 123 7.31 -12.57 -11.00
N LEU A 124 6.68 -12.31 -9.85
CA LEU A 124 7.39 -11.89 -8.64
C LEU A 124 8.19 -13.05 -8.03
N SER A 125 9.27 -12.73 -7.31
CA SER A 125 10.08 -13.75 -6.66
C SER A 125 9.31 -14.49 -5.58
N LYS A 126 9.27 -15.84 -5.68
CA LYS A 126 8.70 -16.72 -4.66
C LYS A 126 9.33 -16.57 -3.27
N SER A 127 10.50 -15.92 -3.16
CA SER A 127 11.16 -15.66 -1.87
C SER A 127 10.36 -14.75 -0.94
N TRP A 128 9.33 -14.05 -1.45
CA TRP A 128 8.41 -13.28 -0.63
C TRP A 128 7.43 -14.14 0.17
N LEU A 129 7.12 -15.34 -0.33
CA LEU A 129 6.29 -16.30 0.41
C LEU A 129 7.00 -16.68 1.71
N GLN A 130 6.28 -16.57 2.83
CA GLN A 130 6.89 -16.60 4.15
C GLN A 130 6.97 -18.03 4.70
N GLU A 131 7.97 -18.79 4.26
CA GLU A 131 8.34 -20.07 4.89
C GLU A 131 9.78 -20.05 5.42
N ALA A 132 10.04 -20.90 6.42
CA ALA A 132 11.36 -21.07 7.03
C ALA A 132 11.57 -22.50 7.52
N HIS A 133 12.83 -22.92 7.49
CA HIS A 133 13.27 -24.27 7.84
C HIS A 133 14.32 -24.21 8.93
N TYR A 134 14.14 -24.98 10.00
CA TYR A 134 15.02 -24.96 11.17
C TYR A 134 15.44 -26.36 11.58
N HIS A 135 16.75 -26.56 11.74
CA HIS A 135 17.30 -27.75 12.39
C HIS A 135 17.68 -27.36 13.83
N VAL A 136 17.06 -28.01 14.80
CA VAL A 136 17.30 -27.78 16.23
C VAL A 136 18.07 -28.97 16.78
N ASP A 137 19.37 -28.79 16.98
CA ASP A 137 20.29 -29.87 17.39
C ASP A 137 20.13 -30.28 18.86
N VAL A 138 19.75 -29.34 19.73
CA VAL A 138 19.68 -29.55 21.18
C VAL A 138 18.34 -29.05 21.72
N LEU A 139 17.66 -29.91 22.48
CA LEU A 139 16.39 -29.60 23.14
C LEU A 139 16.53 -29.71 24.67
N PRO A 140 15.79 -28.89 25.46
CA PRO A 140 14.84 -27.87 25.02
C PRO A 140 15.51 -26.67 24.35
N HIS A 141 14.77 -25.97 23.50
CA HIS A 141 15.27 -24.83 22.74
C HIS A 141 14.23 -23.71 22.68
N THR A 142 14.68 -22.46 22.72
CA THR A 142 13.85 -21.30 22.33
C THR A 142 14.31 -20.85 20.96
N LEU A 143 13.42 -20.93 19.98
CA LEU A 143 13.66 -20.50 18.62
C LEU A 143 13.29 -19.03 18.47
N ASP A 144 14.28 -18.14 18.46
CA ASP A 144 14.12 -16.72 18.17
C ASP A 144 14.48 -16.44 16.69
N MET A 145 13.51 -15.93 15.92
CA MET A 145 13.69 -15.74 14.48
C MET A 145 14.26 -14.35 14.15
N ALA A 146 15.33 -14.32 13.36
CA ALA A 146 15.98 -13.07 12.97
C ALA A 146 15.26 -12.32 11.82
N ARG A 147 14.51 -13.02 10.98
CA ARG A 147 13.72 -12.41 9.89
C ARG A 147 12.47 -11.75 10.47
N ARG A 148 12.12 -10.55 9.98
CA ARG A 148 10.81 -9.94 10.22
C ARG A 148 9.75 -10.62 9.36
N TYR A 149 8.64 -11.02 9.96
CA TYR A 149 7.47 -11.64 9.29
C TYR A 149 6.24 -10.73 9.39
N SER A 150 5.26 -10.98 8.54
CA SER A 150 3.97 -10.28 8.46
C SER A 150 2.90 -11.33 8.23
N PHE A 151 2.06 -11.57 9.24
CA PHE A 151 1.14 -12.71 9.26
C PHE A 151 0.07 -12.56 10.33
N ARG A 152 -0.96 -13.40 10.26
CA ARG A 152 -1.87 -13.69 11.37
C ARG A 152 -1.73 -15.15 11.83
N TYR A 153 -1.51 -16.05 10.87
CA TYR A 153 -1.43 -17.48 11.09
C TYR A 153 -0.01 -17.99 10.92
N VAL A 154 0.38 -18.96 11.74
CA VAL A 154 1.61 -19.73 11.56
C VAL A 154 1.30 -21.22 11.65
N LYS A 155 1.66 -21.97 10.60
CA LYS A 155 1.65 -23.43 10.59
C LYS A 155 3.05 -23.91 10.94
N ILE A 156 3.14 -24.81 11.91
CA ILE A 156 4.39 -25.40 12.40
C ILE A 156 4.33 -26.90 12.11
N GLU A 157 5.25 -27.40 11.30
CA GLU A 157 5.31 -28.78 10.85
C GLU A 157 6.60 -29.43 11.35
N VAL A 158 6.48 -30.61 11.98
CA VAL A 158 7.64 -31.44 12.30
C VAL A 158 7.95 -32.27 11.06
N ILE A 159 8.88 -31.79 10.25
CA ILE A 159 9.30 -32.48 9.03
C ILE A 159 10.00 -33.79 9.37
N ASP A 160 10.89 -33.75 10.37
CA ASP A 160 11.58 -34.94 10.83
C ASP A 160 11.94 -34.89 12.33
N SER A 161 11.88 -36.05 12.97
CA SER A 161 12.34 -36.31 14.33
C SER A 161 12.62 -37.81 14.45
N SER A 162 13.48 -38.23 15.37
CA SER A 162 13.65 -39.67 15.60
C SER A 162 12.37 -40.29 16.19
N PRO A 163 12.10 -41.59 15.99
CA PRO A 163 10.96 -42.26 16.61
C PRO A 163 10.99 -42.32 18.15
N LYS A 164 12.10 -41.95 18.80
CA LYS A 164 12.28 -42.10 20.25
C LYS A 164 11.74 -40.92 21.05
N TYR A 165 11.57 -39.77 20.42
CA TYR A 165 11.08 -38.56 21.06
C TYR A 165 10.08 -37.83 20.16
N LYS A 166 9.29 -36.97 20.79
CA LYS A 166 8.36 -36.01 20.18
C LYS A 166 8.63 -34.63 20.77
N VAL A 167 7.89 -33.62 20.34
CA VAL A 167 8.01 -32.26 20.87
C VAL A 167 6.67 -31.66 21.26
N ALA A 168 6.68 -30.84 22.31
CA ALA A 168 5.60 -29.92 22.66
C ALA A 168 6.08 -28.48 22.43
N LEU A 169 5.16 -27.61 22.02
CA LEU A 169 5.43 -26.20 21.76
C LEU A 169 4.86 -25.36 22.89
N GLN A 170 5.58 -24.32 23.30
CA GLN A 170 5.14 -23.39 24.34
C GLN A 170 5.52 -21.95 23.98
N HIS A 171 4.91 -21.00 24.68
CA HIS A 171 5.28 -19.58 24.63
C HIS A 171 5.38 -19.02 23.20
N VAL A 172 4.43 -19.41 22.32
CA VAL A 172 4.38 -18.92 20.94
C VAL A 172 3.97 -17.44 20.95
N LYS A 173 4.90 -16.58 20.54
CA LYS A 173 4.77 -15.13 20.65
C LYS A 173 5.50 -14.41 19.52
N ILE A 174 5.26 -13.12 19.42
CA ILE A 174 5.94 -12.22 18.48
C ILE A 174 6.33 -10.93 19.20
N LYS A 175 7.54 -10.44 18.93
CA LYS A 175 7.91 -9.05 19.23
C LYS A 175 7.52 -8.20 18.02
N THR A 176 6.42 -7.46 18.13
CA THR A 176 5.94 -6.58 17.05
C THR A 176 6.86 -5.37 16.87
N VAL A 177 6.83 -4.75 15.69
CA VAL A 177 7.56 -3.50 15.43
C VAL A 177 6.71 -2.51 14.61
N SER A 178 6.75 -1.24 14.98
CA SER A 178 6.16 -0.13 14.22
C SER A 178 6.74 1.22 14.67
N SER A 179 6.73 2.23 13.80
CA SER A 179 6.99 3.63 14.16
C SER A 179 5.73 4.43 14.50
N ALA A 180 4.54 3.84 14.31
CA ALA A 180 3.28 4.43 14.71
C ALA A 180 3.12 4.35 16.24
N ASN A 181 3.03 5.49 16.90
CA ASN A 181 2.90 5.57 18.35
C ASN A 181 1.42 5.58 18.77
N PRO A 182 0.93 4.56 19.51
CA PRO A 182 -0.44 4.56 20.01
C PRO A 182 -0.78 5.79 20.88
N ASP A 183 0.21 6.35 21.58
CA ASP A 183 0.01 7.54 22.42
C ASP A 183 -0.27 8.82 21.61
N THR A 184 0.04 8.83 20.31
CA THR A 184 -0.23 9.97 19.42
C THR A 184 -1.42 9.74 18.50
N LEU A 185 -2.08 8.57 18.60
CA LEU A 185 -3.26 8.25 17.81
C LEU A 185 -4.42 9.16 18.22
N LYS A 186 -4.96 9.94 17.27
CA LYS A 186 -6.19 10.72 17.49
C LYS A 186 -7.36 9.81 17.87
N GLU A 187 -8.18 10.27 18.81
CA GLU A 187 -9.43 9.59 19.18
C GLU A 187 -10.27 9.27 17.94
N ALA A 188 -10.84 8.07 17.91
CA ALA A 188 -11.71 7.64 16.82
C ALA A 188 -12.99 8.50 16.79
N PRO A 189 -13.52 8.81 15.61
CA PRO A 189 -14.73 9.60 15.49
C PRO A 189 -15.93 8.83 16.06
N ASN A 190 -16.85 9.54 16.71
CA ASN A 190 -18.09 8.96 17.19
C ASN A 190 -19.07 8.71 16.03
N THR A 191 -18.97 7.53 15.41
CA THR A 191 -19.77 7.07 14.27
C THR A 191 -20.39 5.71 14.57
N SER A 192 -21.14 5.12 13.63
CA SER A 192 -21.72 3.77 13.79
C SER A 192 -20.63 2.69 13.96
N ASP A 193 -20.98 1.58 14.62
CA ASP A 193 -20.06 0.44 14.83
C ASP A 193 -19.39 -0.04 13.53
N PHE A 194 -20.11 -0.02 12.41
CA PHE A 194 -19.57 -0.37 11.11
C PHE A 194 -18.43 0.56 10.67
N PHE A 195 -18.65 1.88 10.73
CA PHE A 195 -17.61 2.85 10.38
C PHE A 195 -16.47 2.90 11.41
N GLN A 196 -16.75 2.62 12.69
CA GLN A 196 -15.69 2.42 13.69
C GLN A 196 -14.82 1.21 13.35
N LYS A 197 -15.41 0.11 12.84
CA LYS A 197 -14.65 -1.07 12.40
C LYS A 197 -13.83 -0.78 11.15
N LEU A 198 -14.39 -0.07 10.15
CA LEU A 198 -13.63 0.40 8.98
C LEU A 198 -12.42 1.24 9.41
N ASP A 199 -12.64 2.21 10.28
CA ASP A 199 -11.59 3.08 10.81
C ASP A 199 -10.51 2.27 11.56
N TYR A 200 -10.91 1.36 12.44
CA TYR A 200 -9.98 0.49 13.17
C TYR A 200 -9.09 -0.33 12.24
N VAL A 201 -9.68 -1.00 11.24
CA VAL A 201 -8.93 -1.83 10.27
C VAL A 201 -8.01 -0.96 9.41
N SER A 202 -8.44 0.24 9.02
CA SER A 202 -7.59 1.23 8.36
C SER A 202 -6.39 1.63 9.23
N VAL A 203 -6.63 2.03 10.48
CA VAL A 203 -5.57 2.43 11.43
C VAL A 203 -4.59 1.29 11.67
N LYS A 204 -5.09 0.05 11.81
CA LYS A 204 -4.27 -1.15 11.95
C LYS A 204 -3.38 -1.40 10.72
N THR A 205 -3.95 -1.25 9.52
CA THR A 205 -3.21 -1.37 8.26
C THR A 205 -2.07 -0.35 8.19
N LEU A 206 -2.35 0.91 8.52
CA LEU A 206 -1.33 1.97 8.53
C LEU A 206 -0.25 1.71 9.59
N ASN A 207 -0.63 1.30 10.81
CA ASN A 207 0.30 0.99 11.90
C ASN A 207 1.33 -0.07 11.48
N ASP A 208 0.87 -1.15 10.84
CA ASP A 208 1.73 -2.26 10.45
C ASP A 208 2.67 -1.89 9.29
N CYS A 209 2.27 -0.95 8.42
CA CYS A 209 3.10 -0.40 7.33
C CYS A 209 4.05 0.75 7.77
N MET A 210 3.77 1.42 8.89
CA MET A 210 4.63 2.47 9.44
C MET A 210 5.85 1.86 10.13
N GLN A 211 7.01 1.87 9.44
CA GLN A 211 8.26 1.28 9.91
C GLN A 211 9.37 2.36 9.89
N ASP A 212 10.59 2.04 9.47
CA ASP A 212 11.67 3.03 9.26
C ASP A 212 11.33 4.06 8.14
N VAL A 213 10.36 3.68 7.30
CA VAL A 213 9.69 4.45 6.27
C VAL A 213 8.21 4.05 6.27
N PHE A 214 7.39 4.74 5.47
CA PHE A 214 6.07 4.24 5.10
C PHE A 214 6.27 3.11 4.08
N GLU A 215 6.23 1.86 4.53
CA GLU A 215 6.25 0.70 3.64
C GLU A 215 4.91 0.59 2.91
N ASP A 216 4.92 0.10 1.67
CA ASP A 216 3.72 -0.25 0.92
C ASP A 216 2.96 -1.38 1.62
N GLY A 217 3.64 -2.51 1.86
CA GLY A 217 3.13 -3.67 2.58
C GLY A 217 4.24 -4.40 3.37
N PRO A 218 3.97 -4.87 4.60
CA PRO A 218 5.00 -5.39 5.50
C PRO A 218 5.41 -6.84 5.20
N LYS A 219 4.58 -7.61 4.49
CA LYS A 219 5.00 -8.89 3.88
C LYS A 219 5.90 -8.62 2.69
N ARG A 220 5.39 -7.79 1.78
CA ARG A 220 5.94 -7.41 0.47
C ARG A 220 5.29 -6.08 0.06
N ASP A 221 6.00 -5.14 -0.56
CA ASP A 221 7.42 -5.18 -0.91
C ASP A 221 8.36 -4.77 0.23
N ARG A 222 7.82 -4.32 1.37
CA ARG A 222 8.55 -3.70 2.48
C ARG A 222 9.30 -2.45 2.07
N ARG A 223 8.72 -1.67 1.15
CA ARG A 223 9.45 -0.63 0.44
C ARG A 223 8.70 0.68 0.41
N LEU A 224 9.45 1.77 0.34
CA LEU A 224 8.90 3.11 0.22
C LEU A 224 8.56 3.39 -1.25
N TRP A 225 7.27 3.40 -1.56
CA TRP A 225 6.71 3.77 -2.86
C TRP A 225 6.01 5.12 -2.78
N LEU A 226 6.17 5.96 -3.80
CA LEU A 226 5.76 7.37 -3.71
C LEU A 226 4.24 7.58 -3.81
N GLY A 227 3.54 6.79 -4.63
CA GLY A 227 2.07 6.78 -4.68
C GLY A 227 1.45 6.29 -3.36
N ASP A 228 2.02 5.25 -2.77
CA ASP A 228 1.63 4.75 -1.45
C ASP A 228 1.89 5.78 -0.36
N LEU A 229 3.07 6.42 -0.35
CA LEU A 229 3.43 7.48 0.59
C LEU A 229 2.39 8.61 0.60
N TYR A 230 1.90 9.01 -0.58
CA TYR A 230 0.91 10.07 -0.69
C TYR A 230 -0.37 9.73 0.12
N LEU A 231 -0.94 8.53 -0.07
CA LEU A 231 -2.16 8.12 0.63
C LEU A 231 -1.92 7.80 2.11
N GLN A 232 -0.75 7.24 2.42
CA GLN A 232 -0.34 6.97 3.80
C GLN A 232 -0.18 8.26 4.60
N ALA A 233 0.42 9.30 4.01
CA ALA A 233 0.61 10.59 4.64
C ALA A 233 -0.74 11.24 5.01
N GLN A 234 -1.71 11.21 4.10
CA GLN A 234 -3.06 11.71 4.36
C GLN A 234 -3.73 11.02 5.54
N THR A 235 -3.65 9.69 5.60
CA THR A 235 -4.23 8.92 6.71
C THR A 235 -3.45 9.18 8.01
N ASN A 236 -2.13 9.30 7.95
CA ASN A 236 -1.28 9.65 9.08
C ASN A 236 -1.67 11.01 9.71
N TYR A 237 -1.97 12.04 8.90
CA TYR A 237 -2.38 13.35 9.42
C TYR A 237 -3.64 13.30 10.29
N GLU A 238 -4.53 12.33 10.03
CA GLU A 238 -5.77 12.14 10.79
C GLU A 238 -5.67 11.08 11.88
N THR A 239 -4.53 10.39 12.00
CA THR A 239 -4.33 9.28 12.94
C THR A 239 -3.11 9.53 13.84
N PHE A 240 -1.94 9.01 13.47
CA PHE A 240 -0.73 9.00 14.31
C PHE A 240 0.05 10.32 14.30
N GLN A 241 -0.17 11.19 13.31
CA GLN A 241 0.47 12.50 13.17
C GLN A 241 2.02 12.45 13.21
N ASN A 242 2.62 11.40 12.67
CA ASN A 242 4.07 11.26 12.60
C ASN A 242 4.65 12.07 11.42
N GLN A 243 4.67 13.39 11.56
CA GLN A 243 5.13 14.31 10.52
C GLN A 243 6.62 14.17 10.21
N ASP A 244 7.42 13.77 11.20
CA ASP A 244 8.85 13.51 11.01
C ASP A 244 9.08 12.34 10.04
N LEU A 245 8.23 11.31 10.05
CA LEU A 245 8.33 10.20 9.10
C LEU A 245 7.98 10.63 7.68
N VAL A 246 6.96 11.48 7.50
CA VAL A 246 6.61 12.03 6.18
C VAL A 246 7.75 12.89 5.66
N LYS A 247 8.28 13.78 6.50
CA LYS A 247 9.43 14.62 6.21
C LYS A 247 10.64 13.77 5.82
N ARG A 248 10.95 12.71 6.58
CA ARG A 248 12.04 11.77 6.27
C ARG A 248 11.89 11.18 4.88
N CYS A 249 10.71 10.67 4.53
CA CYS A 249 10.44 10.07 3.23
C CYS A 249 10.59 11.07 2.08
N LEU A 250 10.09 12.30 2.24
CA LEU A 250 10.29 13.38 1.25
C LEU A 250 11.78 13.70 1.03
N TYR A 251 12.59 13.81 2.09
CA TYR A 251 14.03 14.02 1.96
C TYR A 251 14.77 12.81 1.36
N LEU A 252 14.30 11.58 1.57
CA LEU A 252 14.88 10.39 0.95
C LEU A 252 14.72 10.43 -0.58
N PHE A 253 13.51 10.70 -1.08
CA PHE A 253 13.27 10.85 -2.53
C PHE A 253 14.06 12.02 -3.11
N ALA A 254 14.03 13.19 -2.45
CA ALA A 254 14.80 14.36 -2.87
C ALA A 254 16.32 14.16 -2.82
N GLY A 255 16.79 13.24 -1.97
CA GLY A 255 18.20 12.92 -1.80
C GLY A 255 18.79 12.06 -2.91
N LEU A 256 17.96 11.44 -3.74
CA LEU A 256 18.33 10.36 -4.67
C LEU A 256 17.72 10.53 -6.07
N THR A 257 17.70 11.76 -6.59
CA THR A 257 17.21 12.01 -7.95
C THR A 257 18.20 11.49 -9.00
N ASP A 258 17.74 11.29 -10.22
CA ASP A 258 18.65 11.09 -11.36
C ASP A 258 19.33 12.41 -11.80
N ALA A 259 20.11 12.34 -12.88
CA ALA A 259 20.82 13.46 -13.47
C ALA A 259 19.88 14.56 -14.02
N ASP A 260 18.66 14.20 -14.42
CA ASP A 260 17.63 15.10 -14.93
C ASP A 260 16.72 15.65 -13.80
N GLY A 261 16.97 15.24 -12.55
CA GLY A 261 16.23 15.69 -11.37
C GLY A 261 14.97 14.87 -11.09
N ARG A 262 14.71 13.77 -11.80
CA ARG A 262 13.55 12.90 -11.59
C ARG A 262 13.70 12.12 -10.30
N VAL A 263 12.62 12.02 -9.52
CA VAL A 263 12.54 11.07 -8.40
C VAL A 263 12.16 9.68 -8.92
N ALA A 264 12.80 8.64 -8.40
CA ALA A 264 12.40 7.27 -8.67
C ALA A 264 11.01 6.98 -8.07
N ALA A 265 10.31 5.98 -8.61
CA ALA A 265 9.00 5.57 -8.10
C ALA A 265 9.08 4.97 -6.69
N ASN A 266 10.22 4.35 -6.34
CA ASN A 266 10.45 3.74 -5.03
C ASN A 266 11.93 3.77 -4.64
N LEU A 267 12.18 3.54 -3.35
CA LEU A 267 13.52 3.54 -2.75
C LEU A 267 13.75 2.30 -1.90
N PHE A 268 14.94 1.73 -2.01
CA PHE A 268 15.50 0.79 -1.04
C PHE A 268 16.21 1.56 0.06
N ILE A 269 16.07 1.14 1.31
CA ILE A 269 16.67 1.83 2.47
C ILE A 269 17.85 1.06 3.07
N GLU A 270 17.92 -0.25 2.79
CA GLU A 270 18.99 -1.14 3.25
C GLU A 270 19.79 -1.73 2.07
N PRO A 271 21.11 -1.94 2.24
CA PRO A 271 21.92 -1.59 3.41
C PRO A 271 22.20 -0.06 3.51
N GLU A 272 21.93 0.67 2.44
CA GLU A 272 21.92 2.14 2.40
C GLU A 272 20.80 2.63 1.46
N PRO A 273 20.40 3.91 1.54
CA PRO A 273 19.40 4.46 0.63
C PRO A 273 19.84 4.41 -0.85
N ILE A 274 19.07 3.70 -1.67
CA ILE A 274 19.30 3.49 -3.11
C ILE A 274 17.97 3.69 -3.83
N PRO A 275 17.89 4.57 -4.86
CA PRO A 275 16.69 4.67 -5.67
C PRO A 275 16.60 3.48 -6.61
N ASP A 276 15.37 3.05 -6.89
CA ASP A 276 15.13 2.10 -7.98
C ASP A 276 15.39 2.74 -9.34
N ASP A 277 15.50 1.93 -10.39
CA ASP A 277 15.65 2.41 -11.76
C ASP A 277 14.31 2.67 -12.46
N THR A 278 13.19 2.55 -11.73
CA THR A 278 11.83 2.76 -12.24
C THR A 278 11.38 4.22 -12.06
N TYR A 279 10.98 4.88 -13.16
CA TYR A 279 10.47 6.26 -13.15
C TYR A 279 9.05 6.33 -13.71
N LEU A 280 8.08 6.69 -12.87
CA LEU A 280 6.67 6.81 -13.24
C LEU A 280 6.22 8.26 -13.08
N VAL A 281 5.62 8.86 -14.11
CA VAL A 281 5.26 10.28 -14.10
C VAL A 281 4.21 10.62 -13.05
N ASP A 282 3.23 9.73 -12.83
CA ASP A 282 2.21 9.91 -11.81
C ASP A 282 2.84 9.87 -10.40
N TYR A 283 3.79 8.96 -10.16
CA TYR A 283 4.54 8.92 -8.91
C TYR A 283 5.39 10.17 -8.71
N ALA A 284 6.07 10.63 -9.77
CA ALA A 284 6.81 11.90 -9.72
C ALA A 284 5.90 13.09 -9.37
N LEU A 285 4.69 13.17 -9.94
CA LEU A 285 3.70 14.19 -9.61
C LEU A 285 3.16 14.06 -8.17
N TYR A 286 3.08 12.84 -7.62
CA TYR A 286 2.78 12.64 -6.21
C TYR A 286 3.86 13.19 -5.27
N PHE A 287 5.11 13.40 -5.71
CA PHE A 287 6.10 14.13 -4.90
C PHE A 287 5.63 15.56 -4.60
N MET A 288 5.21 16.30 -5.63
CA MET A 288 4.69 17.67 -5.50
C MET A 288 3.43 17.70 -4.63
N THR A 289 2.51 16.76 -4.88
CA THR A 289 1.25 16.65 -4.13
C THR A 289 1.51 16.31 -2.64
N THR A 290 2.42 15.39 -2.35
CA THR A 290 2.79 15.03 -0.97
C THR A 290 3.49 16.19 -0.26
N LEU A 291 4.36 16.94 -0.96
CA LEU A 291 5.00 18.13 -0.40
C LEU A 291 3.97 19.24 -0.09
N HIS A 292 2.98 19.42 -0.96
CA HIS A 292 1.88 20.34 -0.75
C HIS A 292 1.09 19.99 0.52
N ASP A 293 0.62 18.75 0.62
CA ASP A 293 -0.15 18.29 1.78
C ASP A 293 0.68 18.34 3.07
N TYR A 294 1.97 17.98 3.01
CA TYR A 294 2.89 18.11 4.14
C TYR A 294 3.01 19.55 4.62
N TYR A 295 3.22 20.50 3.72
CA TYR A 295 3.31 21.91 4.09
C TYR A 295 2.00 22.40 4.71
N HIS A 296 0.85 22.08 4.13
CA HIS A 296 -0.44 22.49 4.69
C HIS A 296 -0.75 21.83 6.04
N ALA A 297 -0.26 20.62 6.28
CA ALA A 297 -0.43 19.91 7.55
C ALA A 297 0.52 20.40 8.67
N THR A 298 1.65 21.03 8.33
CA THR A 298 2.72 21.34 9.30
C THR A 298 3.13 22.81 9.39
N GLY A 299 2.93 23.59 8.33
CA GLY A 299 3.48 24.94 8.19
C GLY A 299 5.01 25.00 8.05
N ASP A 300 5.69 23.87 7.82
CA ASP A 300 7.15 23.78 7.74
C ASP A 300 7.70 24.41 6.45
N ILE A 301 7.85 25.73 6.50
CA ILE A 301 8.30 26.56 5.37
C ILE A 301 9.75 26.25 4.96
N ASP A 302 10.59 25.84 5.90
CA ASP A 302 12.00 25.53 5.62
C ASP A 302 12.09 24.28 4.74
N THR A 303 11.34 23.23 5.08
CA THR A 303 11.28 22.02 4.27
C THR A 303 10.64 22.27 2.91
N LEU A 304 9.55 23.05 2.86
CA LEU A 304 8.96 23.46 1.58
C LEU A 304 10.00 24.17 0.70
N THR A 305 10.72 25.15 1.26
CA THR A 305 11.72 25.94 0.53
C THR A 305 12.84 25.06 -0.01
N GLU A 306 13.36 24.13 0.80
CA GLU A 306 14.46 23.25 0.39
C GLU A 306 14.06 22.22 -0.67
N LEU A 307 12.84 21.68 -0.58
CA LEU A 307 12.37 20.62 -1.47
C LEU A 307 11.66 21.16 -2.73
N TRP A 308 11.31 22.45 -2.75
CA TRP A 308 10.64 23.10 -3.87
C TRP A 308 11.33 22.92 -5.23
N PRO A 309 12.67 23.07 -5.36
CA PRO A 309 13.34 22.85 -6.64
C PRO A 309 13.15 21.44 -7.19
N ILE A 310 13.19 20.43 -6.31
CA ILE A 310 12.98 19.02 -6.67
C ILE A 310 11.53 18.79 -7.09
N ALA A 311 10.56 19.40 -6.40
CA ALA A 311 9.17 19.31 -6.79
C ALA A 311 8.92 19.93 -8.18
N LEU A 312 9.59 21.06 -8.49
CA LEU A 312 9.54 21.65 -9.83
C LEU A 312 10.20 20.79 -10.91
N ASP A 313 11.25 20.02 -10.61
CA ASP A 313 11.82 19.05 -11.55
C ASP A 313 10.78 17.99 -11.98
N GLN A 314 9.86 17.62 -11.09
CA GLN A 314 8.83 16.62 -11.42
C GLN A 314 7.75 17.20 -12.35
N ILE A 315 7.43 18.49 -12.21
CA ILE A 315 6.60 19.22 -13.19
C ILE A 315 7.29 19.23 -14.55
N ARG A 316 8.59 19.58 -14.59
CA ARG A 316 9.37 19.57 -15.83
C ARG A 316 9.39 18.19 -16.48
N PHE A 317 9.53 17.12 -15.70
CA PHE A 317 9.46 15.75 -16.21
C PHE A 317 8.10 15.45 -16.84
N ALA A 318 7.00 15.82 -16.19
CA ALA A 318 5.67 15.64 -16.78
C ALA A 318 5.46 16.48 -18.06
N GLU A 319 6.04 17.68 -18.15
CA GLU A 319 6.01 18.52 -19.36
C GLU A 319 6.69 17.85 -20.57
N THR A 320 7.75 17.05 -20.36
CA THR A 320 8.43 16.38 -21.48
C THR A 320 7.60 15.30 -22.15
N LEU A 321 6.50 14.87 -21.50
CA LEU A 321 5.58 13.86 -21.98
C LEU A 321 4.33 14.46 -22.64
N LEU A 322 4.30 15.78 -22.85
CA LEU A 322 3.24 16.46 -23.60
C LEU A 322 3.59 16.57 -25.10
N ASP A 323 2.57 16.44 -25.95
CA ASP A 323 2.67 16.82 -27.37
C ASP A 323 2.54 18.34 -27.58
N GLU A 324 2.65 18.79 -28.84
CA GLU A 324 2.51 20.20 -29.22
C GLU A 324 1.12 20.79 -28.94
N ARG A 325 0.13 19.95 -28.62
CA ARG A 325 -1.23 20.34 -28.24
C ARG A 325 -1.41 20.38 -26.72
N TYR A 326 -0.37 20.13 -25.93
CA TYR A 326 -0.41 19.98 -24.48
C TYR A 326 -1.19 18.76 -23.98
N LEU A 327 -1.20 17.66 -24.74
CA LEU A 327 -1.78 16.39 -24.32
C LEU A 327 -0.69 15.40 -23.94
N ALA A 328 -0.89 14.68 -22.82
CA ALA A 328 -0.02 13.57 -22.43
C ALA A 328 0.07 12.51 -23.54
N VAL A 329 1.28 12.01 -23.78
CA VAL A 329 1.57 11.04 -24.83
C VAL A 329 1.89 9.68 -24.22
N GLU A 330 1.15 8.66 -24.65
CA GLU A 330 1.43 7.26 -24.31
C GLU A 330 2.85 6.86 -24.69
N GLN A 331 3.53 6.15 -23.78
CA GLN A 331 4.86 5.65 -24.01
C GLN A 331 4.87 4.13 -24.20
N PRO A 332 5.83 3.57 -24.96
CA PRO A 332 5.92 2.12 -25.20
C PRO A 332 6.43 1.31 -23.99
N TYR A 333 6.80 1.99 -22.91
CA TYR A 333 7.25 1.43 -21.64
C TYR A 333 6.25 1.77 -20.52
N TRP A 334 6.38 1.14 -19.35
CA TRP A 334 5.54 1.45 -18.20
C TRP A 334 5.85 2.84 -17.62
N TRP A 335 5.25 3.89 -18.20
CA TRP A 335 5.57 5.30 -17.93
C TRP A 335 4.72 5.95 -16.83
N ALA A 336 3.57 5.36 -16.52
CA ALA A 336 2.68 5.76 -15.44
C ALA A 336 2.05 4.50 -14.83
N PHE A 337 1.70 4.50 -13.56
CA PHE A 337 1.00 3.39 -12.91
C PHE A 337 -0.52 3.50 -13.10
N MET A 338 -1.13 4.52 -12.49
CA MET A 338 -2.58 4.75 -12.34
C MET A 338 -3.36 3.66 -11.59
N ASP A 339 -3.25 2.40 -12.00
CA ASP A 339 -3.91 1.24 -11.40
C ASP A 339 -3.30 -0.07 -11.94
N TRP A 340 -3.59 -1.20 -11.29
CA TRP A 340 -3.24 -2.54 -11.79
C TRP A 340 -4.22 -2.99 -12.89
N ASN A 341 -4.18 -2.32 -14.04
CA ASN A 341 -4.97 -2.64 -15.22
C ASN A 341 -4.12 -2.47 -16.50
N ASP A 342 -3.73 -3.59 -17.12
CA ASP A 342 -2.90 -3.60 -18.32
C ASP A 342 -3.59 -3.03 -19.57
N THR A 343 -4.92 -2.94 -19.58
CA THR A 343 -5.71 -2.46 -20.72
C THR A 343 -6.08 -0.97 -20.61
N LEU A 344 -5.76 -0.34 -19.47
CA LEU A 344 -6.01 1.08 -19.24
C LEU A 344 -5.05 1.94 -20.06
N GLU A 345 -5.61 2.79 -20.92
CA GLU A 345 -4.90 3.94 -21.48
C GLU A 345 -4.77 5.03 -20.42
N LYS A 346 -3.56 5.57 -20.28
CA LYS A 346 -3.14 6.45 -19.20
C LYS A 346 -3.09 7.92 -19.62
N GLN A 347 -3.19 8.24 -20.91
CA GLN A 347 -3.23 9.61 -21.43
C GLN A 347 -4.19 10.51 -20.63
N VAL A 348 -5.47 10.15 -20.58
CA VAL A 348 -6.51 11.00 -19.96
C VAL A 348 -6.35 11.10 -18.44
N PRO A 349 -6.18 10.00 -17.68
CA PRO A 349 -6.00 10.14 -16.23
C PRO A 349 -4.70 10.86 -15.84
N VAL A 350 -3.59 10.65 -16.56
CA VAL A 350 -2.34 11.40 -16.31
C VAL A 350 -2.52 12.88 -16.63
N GLN A 351 -3.25 13.23 -17.70
CA GLN A 351 -3.59 14.62 -18.00
C GLN A 351 -4.35 15.28 -16.83
N GLY A 352 -5.34 14.58 -16.27
CA GLY A 352 -6.12 15.05 -15.13
C GLY A 352 -5.27 15.22 -13.87
N LEU A 353 -4.45 14.21 -13.54
CA LEU A 353 -3.49 14.29 -12.42
C LEU A 353 -2.52 15.47 -12.60
N PHE A 354 -2.02 15.70 -13.82
CA PHE A 354 -1.09 16.80 -14.05
C PHE A 354 -1.76 18.17 -13.84
N ILE A 355 -2.99 18.37 -14.32
CA ILE A 355 -3.78 19.59 -14.04
C ILE A 355 -4.00 19.76 -12.54
N PHE A 356 -4.34 18.68 -11.84
CA PHE A 356 -4.53 18.68 -10.38
C PHE A 356 -3.25 19.09 -9.64
N THR A 357 -2.11 18.51 -10.00
CA THR A 357 -0.81 18.81 -9.39
C THR A 357 -0.32 20.22 -9.73
N LEU A 358 -0.58 20.75 -10.94
CA LEU A 358 -0.23 22.13 -11.29
C LEU A 358 -0.94 23.16 -10.42
N LYS A 359 -2.21 22.92 -10.05
CA LYS A 359 -2.93 23.80 -9.12
C LYS A 359 -2.26 23.86 -7.75
N GLN A 360 -1.79 22.72 -7.25
CA GLN A 360 -1.04 22.65 -5.99
C GLN A 360 0.34 23.29 -6.11
N ALA A 361 1.04 23.07 -7.23
CA ALA A 361 2.32 23.70 -7.49
C ALA A 361 2.21 25.23 -7.51
N ILE A 362 1.15 25.78 -8.09
CA ILE A 362 0.89 27.23 -8.08
C ILE A 362 0.64 27.73 -6.65
N SER A 363 -0.16 27.02 -5.84
CA SER A 363 -0.39 27.36 -4.42
C SER A 363 0.93 27.45 -3.64
N LEU A 364 1.83 26.48 -3.82
CA LEU A 364 3.16 26.49 -3.20
C LEU A 364 4.06 27.60 -3.78
N ALA A 365 4.02 27.82 -5.09
CA ALA A 365 4.78 28.88 -5.74
C ALA A 365 4.39 30.27 -5.22
N GLU A 366 3.09 30.53 -5.04
CA GLU A 366 2.57 31.77 -4.45
C GLU A 366 3.02 31.95 -3.00
N THR A 367 2.94 30.88 -2.21
CA THR A 367 3.41 30.84 -0.82
C THR A 367 4.90 31.19 -0.71
N LEU A 368 5.72 30.71 -1.66
CA LEU A 368 7.16 30.96 -1.71
C LEU A 368 7.53 32.26 -2.43
N HIS A 369 6.55 32.99 -2.98
CA HIS A 369 6.79 34.11 -3.89
C HIS A 369 7.75 33.77 -5.04
N SER A 370 7.62 32.54 -5.57
CA SER A 370 8.48 31.98 -6.60
C SER A 370 8.24 32.63 -7.96
N GLU A 371 9.32 32.91 -8.70
CA GLU A 371 9.26 33.38 -10.10
C GLU A 371 8.62 32.37 -11.07
N SER A 372 8.45 31.11 -10.65
CA SER A 372 7.80 30.07 -11.47
C SER A 372 6.28 30.22 -11.55
N THR A 373 5.66 31.05 -10.69
CA THR A 373 4.19 31.20 -10.58
C THR A 373 3.53 31.53 -11.92
N GLU A 374 4.08 32.47 -12.69
CA GLU A 374 3.52 32.87 -13.99
C GLU A 374 3.61 31.72 -15.02
N LYS A 375 4.78 31.06 -15.11
CA LYS A 375 4.98 29.94 -16.03
C LYS A 375 4.04 28.77 -15.74
N LEU A 376 3.90 28.40 -14.46
CA LEU A 376 2.99 27.35 -14.03
C LEU A 376 1.53 27.70 -14.34
N THR A 377 1.14 28.96 -14.15
CA THR A 377 -0.21 29.44 -14.46
C THR A 377 -0.52 29.37 -15.97
N ILE A 378 0.44 29.75 -16.82
CA ILE A 378 0.32 29.64 -18.28
C ILE A 378 0.21 28.17 -18.69
N LEU A 379 1.06 27.29 -18.14
CA LEU A 379 1.01 25.86 -18.42
C LEU A 379 -0.34 25.27 -18.01
N LEU A 380 -0.81 25.55 -16.78
CA LEU A 380 -2.12 25.12 -16.28
C LEU A 380 -3.26 25.54 -17.21
N LYS A 381 -3.22 26.77 -17.72
CA LYS A 381 -4.22 27.24 -18.68
C LYS A 381 -4.19 26.40 -19.96
N ASN A 382 -3.02 26.25 -20.58
CA ASN A 382 -2.87 25.57 -21.87
C ASN A 382 -3.29 24.09 -21.78
N ILE A 383 -2.82 23.37 -20.76
CA ILE A 383 -3.11 21.95 -20.55
C ILE A 383 -4.60 21.71 -20.22
N THR A 384 -5.24 22.64 -19.50
CA THR A 384 -6.69 22.58 -19.23
C THR A 384 -7.51 22.86 -20.49
N GLU A 385 -7.15 23.86 -21.29
CA GLU A 385 -7.81 24.16 -22.57
C GLU A 385 -7.67 23.00 -23.55
N ALA A 386 -6.48 22.37 -23.61
CA ALA A 386 -6.22 21.19 -24.42
C ALA A 386 -7.11 20.00 -24.03
N ALA A 387 -7.20 19.69 -22.73
CA ALA A 387 -8.05 18.62 -22.22
C ALA A 387 -9.53 18.83 -22.61
N LYS A 388 -10.06 20.05 -22.41
CA LYS A 388 -11.44 20.39 -22.80
C LYS A 388 -11.69 20.30 -24.30
N LYS A 389 -10.70 20.65 -25.12
CA LYS A 389 -10.84 20.68 -26.57
C LYS A 389 -10.71 19.30 -27.22
N HIS A 390 -9.86 18.45 -26.66
CA HIS A 390 -9.41 17.23 -27.34
C HIS A 390 -9.80 15.93 -26.64
N LEU A 391 -10.12 15.98 -25.33
CA LEU A 391 -10.46 14.79 -24.55
C LEU A 391 -11.93 14.76 -24.14
N TRP A 392 -12.65 15.88 -24.21
CA TRP A 392 -14.08 15.93 -23.91
C TRP A 392 -14.92 15.56 -25.12
N ASP A 393 -15.73 14.52 -24.99
CA ASP A 393 -16.76 14.16 -25.96
C ASP A 393 -18.08 14.84 -25.58
N SER A 394 -18.57 15.78 -26.40
CA SER A 394 -19.80 16.52 -26.12
C SER A 394 -21.09 15.71 -26.29
N GLU A 395 -21.06 14.64 -27.09
CA GLU A 395 -22.22 13.77 -27.33
C GLU A 395 -22.39 12.82 -26.15
N GLN A 396 -21.30 12.14 -25.77
CA GLN A 396 -21.29 11.22 -24.64
C GLN A 396 -21.26 11.95 -23.28
N LYS A 397 -20.83 13.22 -23.27
CA LYS A 397 -20.45 14.05 -22.10
C LYS A 397 -19.58 13.25 -21.12
N LEU A 398 -18.52 12.67 -21.67
CA LEU A 398 -17.49 11.89 -20.99
C LEU A 398 -16.12 12.36 -21.50
N PHE A 399 -15.07 12.12 -20.71
CA PHE A 399 -13.70 12.25 -21.18
C PHE A 399 -13.23 10.93 -21.79
N VAL A 400 -12.62 11.00 -22.96
CA VAL A 400 -12.22 9.85 -23.77
C VAL A 400 -10.78 10.02 -24.26
N SER A 401 -10.09 8.90 -24.46
CA SER A 401 -8.77 8.91 -25.10
C SER A 401 -8.84 9.52 -26.50
N SER A 402 -7.89 10.39 -26.84
CA SER A 402 -7.89 11.07 -28.13
C SER A 402 -7.62 10.14 -29.31
N SER A 403 -6.99 8.98 -29.07
CA SER A 403 -6.59 8.02 -30.12
C SER A 403 -7.63 6.91 -30.31
N SER A 404 -8.14 6.33 -29.22
CA SER A 404 -9.00 5.15 -29.25
C SER A 404 -10.45 5.41 -28.81
N GLN A 405 -10.72 6.59 -28.26
CA GLN A 405 -11.98 6.92 -27.59
C GLN A 405 -12.28 6.00 -26.38
N GLN A 406 -11.26 5.36 -25.79
CA GLN A 406 -11.43 4.54 -24.59
C GLN A 406 -12.06 5.36 -23.46
N ILE A 407 -13.09 4.78 -22.84
CA ILE A 407 -13.74 5.29 -21.64
C ILE A 407 -13.31 4.42 -20.46
N SER A 408 -12.79 5.06 -19.40
CA SER A 408 -12.44 4.39 -18.15
C SER A 408 -12.88 5.20 -16.95
N TRP A 409 -13.06 4.52 -15.82
CA TRP A 409 -13.30 5.18 -14.53
C TRP A 409 -12.17 6.16 -14.19
N HIS A 410 -10.90 5.75 -14.38
CA HIS A 410 -9.72 6.57 -14.07
C HIS A 410 -9.76 7.91 -14.80
N SER A 411 -10.12 7.90 -16.08
CA SER A 411 -10.25 9.10 -16.91
C SER A 411 -11.24 10.09 -16.30
N GLN A 412 -12.42 9.62 -15.89
CA GLN A 412 -13.47 10.51 -15.37
C GLN A 412 -13.09 11.04 -13.99
N ILE A 413 -12.62 10.15 -13.11
CA ILE A 413 -12.20 10.48 -11.75
C ILE A 413 -11.15 11.59 -11.77
N TRP A 414 -10.07 11.42 -12.54
CA TRP A 414 -9.00 12.41 -12.58
C TRP A 414 -9.41 13.73 -13.21
N MET A 415 -10.34 13.73 -14.18
CA MET A 415 -10.87 14.98 -14.74
C MET A 415 -11.81 15.73 -13.77
N VAL A 416 -12.53 14.99 -12.91
CA VAL A 416 -13.31 15.56 -11.80
C VAL A 416 -12.39 16.15 -10.74
N LEU A 417 -11.37 15.40 -10.29
CA LEU A 417 -10.38 15.88 -9.31
C LEU A 417 -9.60 17.08 -9.82
N ALA A 418 -9.23 17.07 -11.11
CA ALA A 418 -8.65 18.19 -11.81
C ALA A 418 -9.57 19.42 -11.85
N GLY A 419 -10.87 19.29 -11.57
CA GLY A 419 -11.84 20.38 -11.56
C GLY A 419 -11.98 21.04 -12.93
N ILE A 420 -12.05 20.23 -13.99
CA ILE A 420 -12.20 20.73 -15.37
C ILE A 420 -13.63 21.24 -15.62
N LEU A 421 -14.61 20.55 -15.06
CA LEU A 421 -16.03 20.88 -15.16
C LEU A 421 -16.53 21.55 -13.87
N PRO A 422 -17.62 22.35 -13.94
CA PRO A 422 -18.36 22.76 -12.75
C PRO A 422 -18.87 21.56 -11.95
N ASN A 423 -19.04 21.71 -10.63
CA ASN A 423 -19.39 20.61 -9.74
C ASN A 423 -20.66 19.84 -10.16
N GLU A 424 -21.72 20.53 -10.61
CA GLU A 424 -22.97 19.89 -11.05
C GLU A 424 -22.75 19.01 -12.31
N GLU A 425 -21.96 19.50 -13.27
CA GLU A 425 -21.61 18.72 -14.47
C GLU A 425 -20.66 17.56 -14.14
N ALA A 426 -19.75 17.76 -13.19
CA ALA A 426 -18.82 16.74 -12.71
C ALA A 426 -19.53 15.63 -11.91
N GLU A 427 -20.55 15.97 -11.13
CA GLU A 427 -21.40 14.98 -10.45
C GLU A 427 -22.18 14.15 -11.47
N ALA A 428 -22.83 14.80 -12.44
CA ALA A 428 -23.54 14.12 -13.52
C ALA A 428 -22.62 13.27 -14.42
N LEU A 429 -21.33 13.62 -14.50
CA LEU A 429 -20.30 12.82 -15.17
C LEU A 429 -20.03 11.53 -14.39
N LEU A 430 -19.84 11.60 -13.07
CA LEU A 430 -19.62 10.41 -12.22
C LEU A 430 -20.83 9.47 -12.21
N GLU A 431 -22.04 10.01 -12.06
CA GLU A 431 -23.29 9.24 -12.11
C GLU A 431 -23.42 8.50 -13.43
N ARG A 432 -23.15 9.18 -14.55
CA ARG A 432 -23.20 8.54 -15.87
C ARG A 432 -22.12 7.50 -16.07
N THR A 433 -20.93 7.71 -15.51
CA THR A 433 -19.85 6.71 -15.53
C THR A 433 -20.28 5.46 -14.77
N GLN A 434 -20.98 5.65 -13.65
CA GLN A 434 -21.56 4.56 -12.88
C GLN A 434 -22.64 3.80 -13.66
N ASP A 435 -23.57 4.51 -14.29
CA ASP A 435 -24.64 3.92 -15.09
C ASP A 435 -24.10 3.20 -16.34
N LEU A 436 -23.07 3.77 -16.98
CA LEU A 436 -22.40 3.17 -18.12
C LEU A 436 -21.62 1.90 -17.75
N ALA A 437 -21.05 1.87 -16.53
CA ALA A 437 -20.20 0.80 -16.04
C ALA A 437 -19.11 0.39 -17.06
N PRO A 438 -18.15 1.29 -17.37
CA PRO A 438 -17.18 1.05 -18.43
C PRO A 438 -16.38 -0.24 -18.19
N GLU A 439 -16.03 -0.93 -19.27
CA GLU A 439 -15.25 -2.18 -19.25
C GLU A 439 -13.93 -2.01 -18.48
N ILE A 440 -13.30 -0.85 -18.61
CA ILE A 440 -12.12 -0.45 -17.85
C ILE A 440 -12.52 0.01 -16.45
N GLY A 441 -12.73 -0.98 -15.58
CA GLY A 441 -13.03 -0.82 -14.16
C GLY A 441 -11.79 -0.58 -13.28
N LEU A 442 -12.05 -0.22 -12.03
CA LEU A 442 -11.05 -0.05 -10.96
C LEU A 442 -10.66 -1.42 -10.37
N THR A 443 -9.37 -1.67 -10.14
CA THR A 443 -8.88 -2.97 -9.63
C THR A 443 -8.26 -2.92 -8.23
N THR A 444 -7.88 -1.72 -7.77
CA THR A 444 -7.23 -1.53 -6.47
C THR A 444 -8.03 -0.61 -5.54
N PRO A 445 -7.86 -0.74 -4.21
CA PRO A 445 -8.31 0.28 -3.27
C PRO A 445 -7.64 1.65 -3.49
N PHE A 446 -6.43 1.68 -4.04
CA PHE A 446 -5.76 2.91 -4.46
C PHE A 446 -6.58 3.69 -5.48
N ALA A 447 -7.11 3.03 -6.51
CA ALA A 447 -7.96 3.71 -7.48
C ALA A 447 -9.35 4.06 -6.89
N HIS A 448 -9.91 3.21 -6.01
CA HIS A 448 -11.17 3.51 -5.32
C HIS A 448 -11.04 4.70 -4.35
N HIS A 449 -9.87 4.96 -3.77
CA HIS A 449 -9.62 6.16 -2.98
C HIS A 449 -9.95 7.42 -3.79
N PHE A 450 -9.44 7.52 -5.01
CA PHE A 450 -9.69 8.68 -5.87
C PHE A 450 -11.16 8.79 -6.30
N LEU A 451 -11.88 7.66 -6.41
CA LEU A 451 -13.34 7.68 -6.62
C LEU A 451 -14.07 8.30 -5.43
N VAL A 452 -13.73 7.91 -4.20
CA VAL A 452 -14.29 8.51 -2.98
C VAL A 452 -13.98 10.01 -2.93
N GLU A 453 -12.73 10.39 -3.22
CA GLU A 453 -12.32 11.79 -3.27
C GLU A 453 -13.09 12.58 -4.34
N ALA A 454 -13.32 12.01 -5.52
CA ALA A 454 -14.08 12.66 -6.59
C ALA A 454 -15.54 12.92 -6.19
N TRP A 455 -16.20 11.98 -5.52
CA TRP A 455 -17.55 12.19 -4.97
C TRP A 455 -17.57 13.27 -3.90
N LEU A 456 -16.59 13.28 -2.99
CA LEU A 456 -16.47 14.32 -1.97
C LEU A 456 -16.18 15.69 -2.59
N LYS A 457 -15.37 15.74 -3.66
CA LYS A 457 -15.00 16.96 -4.39
C LYS A 457 -16.21 17.66 -5.02
N VAL A 458 -17.16 16.89 -5.54
CA VAL A 458 -18.43 17.43 -6.09
C VAL A 458 -19.48 17.70 -5.01
N GLY A 459 -19.24 17.27 -3.76
CA GLY A 459 -20.10 17.52 -2.61
C GLY A 459 -21.06 16.38 -2.27
N ASN A 460 -20.99 15.25 -2.98
CA ASN A 460 -21.86 14.10 -2.77
C ASN A 460 -21.28 13.13 -1.73
N LYS A 461 -21.49 13.46 -0.45
CA LYS A 461 -21.04 12.62 0.67
C LYS A 461 -21.72 11.26 0.72
N GLU A 462 -22.96 11.15 0.22
CA GLU A 462 -23.70 9.89 0.28
C GLU A 462 -23.12 8.87 -0.71
N ALA A 463 -22.83 9.27 -1.94
CA ALA A 463 -22.14 8.42 -2.91
C ALA A 463 -20.75 8.00 -2.40
N ALA A 464 -20.00 8.92 -1.78
CA ALA A 464 -18.72 8.60 -1.14
C ALA A 464 -18.87 7.51 -0.06
N LYS A 465 -19.89 7.61 0.82
CA LYS A 465 -20.17 6.58 1.83
C LYS A 465 -20.56 5.25 1.20
N GLN A 466 -21.36 5.26 0.14
CA GLN A 466 -21.75 4.04 -0.56
C GLN A 466 -20.54 3.29 -1.12
N VAL A 467 -19.54 4.01 -1.64
CA VAL A 467 -18.27 3.39 -2.07
C VAL A 467 -17.53 2.78 -0.87
N LEU A 468 -17.42 3.49 0.26
CA LEU A 468 -16.79 2.94 1.48
C LEU A 468 -17.50 1.67 1.99
N VAL A 469 -18.82 1.71 2.07
CA VAL A 469 -19.65 0.59 2.53
C VAL A 469 -19.57 -0.59 1.56
N GLY A 470 -19.72 -0.33 0.26
CA GLY A 470 -19.74 -1.40 -0.75
C GLY A 470 -18.38 -2.03 -0.97
N TYR A 471 -17.30 -1.25 -1.02
CA TYR A 471 -15.99 -1.78 -1.39
C TYR A 471 -15.16 -2.23 -0.18
N TRP A 472 -14.94 -1.35 0.80
CA TRP A 472 -14.19 -1.72 2.01
C TRP A 472 -15.03 -2.55 2.98
N GLY A 473 -16.34 -2.33 3.04
CA GLY A 473 -17.23 -3.20 3.81
C GLY A 473 -17.22 -4.64 3.31
N ASP A 474 -17.11 -4.87 2.01
CA ASP A 474 -16.96 -6.22 1.47
C ASP A 474 -15.63 -6.86 1.88
N MET A 475 -14.52 -6.13 1.94
CA MET A 475 -13.28 -6.66 2.53
C MET A 475 -13.46 -7.06 4.00
N LEU A 476 -14.20 -6.27 4.79
CA LEU A 476 -14.54 -6.64 6.17
C LEU A 476 -15.40 -7.91 6.24
N HIS A 477 -16.42 -8.02 5.37
CA HIS A 477 -17.26 -9.22 5.28
C HIS A 477 -16.45 -10.47 4.91
N GLN A 478 -15.41 -10.29 4.08
CA GLN A 478 -14.47 -11.34 3.69
C GLN A 478 -13.38 -11.61 4.74
N GLY A 479 -13.43 -10.96 5.91
CA GLY A 479 -12.58 -11.27 7.06
C GLY A 479 -11.27 -10.48 7.15
N ALA A 480 -11.18 -9.31 6.53
CA ALA A 480 -10.01 -8.45 6.60
C ALA A 480 -9.74 -7.93 8.04
N ASP A 481 -8.56 -8.23 8.58
CA ASP A 481 -8.02 -7.56 9.79
C ASP A 481 -7.20 -6.32 9.45
N THR A 482 -6.69 -6.28 8.22
CA THR A 482 -5.98 -5.19 7.54
C THR A 482 -6.49 -5.13 6.10
N PHE A 483 -6.48 -3.94 5.49
CA PHE A 483 -6.94 -3.79 4.12
C PHE A 483 -5.88 -4.21 3.11
N TRP A 484 -6.36 -4.74 1.99
CA TRP A 484 -5.55 -5.47 1.03
C TRP A 484 -4.99 -4.56 -0.05
N GLU A 485 -3.95 -5.03 -0.72
CA GLU A 485 -3.38 -4.37 -1.90
C GLU A 485 -4.35 -4.39 -3.07
N LEU A 486 -5.02 -5.52 -3.26
CA LEU A 486 -5.84 -5.84 -4.42
C LEU A 486 -7.18 -6.38 -3.93
N PHE A 487 -8.27 -5.85 -4.48
CA PHE A 487 -9.59 -6.39 -4.22
C PHE A 487 -10.50 -6.10 -5.41
N LYS A 488 -10.92 -7.17 -6.09
CA LYS A 488 -11.86 -7.09 -7.20
C LYS A 488 -13.08 -7.94 -6.83
N PRO A 489 -14.20 -7.32 -6.38
CA PRO A 489 -15.35 -8.07 -5.88
C PRO A 489 -15.89 -9.15 -6.83
N ASN A 490 -15.80 -8.90 -8.14
CA ASN A 490 -16.25 -9.83 -9.19
C ASN A 490 -15.21 -10.91 -9.57
N ASP A 491 -13.99 -10.83 -9.03
CA ASP A 491 -12.92 -11.80 -9.22
C ASP A 491 -12.05 -11.83 -7.97
N LEU A 492 -12.50 -12.61 -6.97
CA LEU A 492 -11.82 -12.77 -5.69
C LEU A 492 -10.46 -13.46 -5.81
N SER A 493 -10.08 -13.97 -6.99
CA SER A 493 -8.76 -14.59 -7.24
C SER A 493 -7.76 -13.64 -7.90
N PHE A 494 -8.18 -12.40 -8.19
CA PHE A 494 -7.41 -11.43 -8.96
C PHE A 494 -6.02 -11.20 -8.37
N SER A 495 -5.01 -11.36 -9.23
CA SER A 495 -3.63 -11.01 -8.94
C SER A 495 -2.93 -10.58 -10.23
N PRO A 496 -2.36 -9.37 -10.30
CA PRO A 496 -1.51 -8.96 -11.41
C PRO A 496 -0.14 -9.68 -11.38
N TYR A 497 0.12 -10.48 -10.35
CA TYR A 497 1.40 -11.16 -10.12
C TYR A 497 1.41 -12.61 -10.63
N GLY A 498 0.24 -13.13 -11.01
CA GLY A 498 0.03 -14.53 -11.43
C GLY A 498 -0.57 -15.41 -10.33
N SER A 499 -0.49 -15.01 -9.06
CA SER A 499 -1.04 -15.78 -7.94
C SER A 499 -1.41 -14.89 -6.75
N HIS A 500 -2.61 -15.08 -6.20
CA HIS A 500 -3.07 -14.37 -5.01
C HIS A 500 -2.29 -14.71 -3.73
N LEU A 501 -1.50 -15.81 -3.73
CA LEU A 501 -0.62 -16.15 -2.60
C LEU A 501 0.43 -15.06 -2.31
N ILE A 502 0.82 -14.30 -3.33
CA ILE A 502 1.86 -13.26 -3.21
C ILE A 502 1.29 -11.84 -3.09
N ASN A 503 -0.03 -11.67 -3.22
CA ASN A 503 -0.70 -10.40 -2.93
C ASN A 503 -0.42 -9.99 -1.47
N SER A 504 -0.31 -8.69 -1.21
CA SER A 504 -0.21 -8.18 0.16
C SER A 504 -1.62 -8.02 0.76
N TYR A 505 -1.85 -8.59 1.95
CA TYR A 505 -3.12 -8.45 2.70
C TYR A 505 -3.01 -7.44 3.85
N CYS A 506 -1.91 -6.68 3.89
CA CYS A 506 -1.78 -5.46 4.67
C CYS A 506 -1.05 -4.43 3.80
N HIS A 507 -1.79 -3.54 3.14
CA HIS A 507 -1.21 -2.60 2.18
C HIS A 507 -1.73 -1.19 2.40
N ALA A 508 -0.88 -0.26 2.84
CA ALA A 508 -1.40 0.97 3.43
C ALA A 508 -1.96 1.98 2.42
N TRP A 509 -1.83 1.78 1.11
CA TRP A 509 -2.62 2.56 0.15
C TRP A 509 -4.14 2.34 0.26
N SER A 510 -4.58 1.30 0.98
CA SER A 510 -5.99 0.93 1.14
C SER A 510 -6.54 1.34 2.51
N CYS A 511 -5.74 2.01 3.34
CA CYS A 511 -6.14 2.47 4.67
C CYS A 511 -6.87 3.82 4.69
N THR A 512 -7.18 4.39 3.52
CA THR A 512 -7.79 5.71 3.41
C THR A 512 -9.25 5.86 3.89
N PRO A 513 -10.05 4.80 4.19
CA PRO A 513 -11.30 5.00 4.92
C PRO A 513 -11.12 5.77 6.22
N ALA A 514 -10.06 5.52 7.01
CA ALA A 514 -9.78 6.31 8.22
C ALA A 514 -9.60 7.80 7.90
N TYR A 515 -8.88 8.15 6.83
CA TYR A 515 -8.75 9.53 6.36
C TYR A 515 -10.12 10.14 6.05
N PHE A 516 -10.96 9.45 5.26
CA PHE A 516 -12.25 9.98 4.85
C PHE A 516 -13.24 10.14 6.01
N ILE A 517 -13.36 9.11 6.85
CA ILE A 517 -14.26 9.10 8.01
C ILE A 517 -13.88 10.25 8.96
N ARG A 518 -12.59 10.41 9.26
CA ARG A 518 -12.10 11.40 10.24
C ARG A 518 -12.12 12.83 9.69
N LYS A 519 -11.68 13.06 8.46
CA LYS A 519 -11.59 14.41 7.89
C LYS A 519 -12.95 14.97 7.46
N TYR A 520 -13.81 14.13 6.89
CA TYR A 520 -15.09 14.57 6.31
C TYR A 520 -16.30 14.30 7.20
N ASN A 521 -16.10 13.69 8.37
CA ASN A 521 -17.13 13.23 9.30
C ASN A 521 -18.20 12.41 8.57
N LEU A 522 -17.76 11.36 7.87
CA LEU A 522 -18.64 10.45 7.15
C LEU A 522 -19.35 9.47 8.10
#